data_AF-A0A916RXN1-F1
#
_entry.id   AF-A0A916RXN1-F1
#
_cell.length_a   1.000
_cell.length_b   1.000
_cell.length_c   1.000
_cell.angle_alpha   90.00
_cell.angle_beta   90.00
_cell.angle_gamma   90.00
#
_symmetry.space_group_name_H-M   'P 1'
#
loop_
_entity.id
_entity.type
_entity.pdbx_description
1 polymer ?
#
loop_
_entity_poly.entity_id
_entity_poly.type
_entity_poly.pdbx_seq_one_letter_code
_entity_poly.pdbx_strand_id
1 'polypeptide(L)'
;MATIQQSDFIQSVADALQYISYYHPEDFITNLTRAYELEQSPSAKDAMAQILINSRMCAEGHRPVCQDTGIVTAFVRLGMETQWDNGGQPLKTVQQMVDEGVRRAYLLPDNKLRASILRDPAFTRKNTGDNTPAVVSVEMVPGGEVEVTVAAKGGGSEAKSKFVMLNPSDSIVDWVLKTVPTMGAGWCPPGMLGIGIGGTAEKAMLLAKQSLMDPIDMQELKARGPQNKIEELRIELYDKVNQLGIGAQGLGGLTTVLDIKILDYPTHAANLPVAMIPNCAATRHAHFHLDGSGPVMLEPPALDAWPKLTYDVSKARRVNLDTVTRDEVKTWKPGEVLLLSGKLLTGRDAAHKRMIDMLNRGEKLPVDFTGRFIYYVGPVDAVRDEAVGPAGPTTATRMDKFTRQMLETTGLLGMVGKAERGPAAIEAIRDNEAVYLMAVGGAAYLVSKAIKSSRVLAFEDLGMEAIYEFDVRDMPVTVAVDATGSSVHTTGPAEWKARIAGDLGGVRILQ
;
A
#
# COMPACT_ATOMS: atom_id res chain seq x y z
N MET A 1 -3.15 -40.55 7.33
CA MET A 1 -3.17 -39.42 8.28
C MET A 1 -1.85 -38.72 8.15
N ALA A 2 -1.85 -37.48 7.68
CA ALA A 2 -0.66 -36.66 7.68
C ALA A 2 -0.35 -36.25 9.13
N THR A 3 0.86 -36.52 9.58
CA THR A 3 1.39 -35.98 10.83
C THR A 3 2.24 -34.78 10.46
N ILE A 4 1.77 -33.58 10.79
CA ILE A 4 2.44 -32.33 10.44
C ILE A 4 3.31 -31.91 11.63
N GLN A 5 4.60 -31.71 11.37
CA GLN A 5 5.50 -31.14 12.37
C GLN A 5 5.14 -29.67 12.64
N GLN A 6 4.98 -29.33 13.91
CA GLN A 6 4.78 -27.95 14.35
C GLN A 6 5.89 -27.02 13.85
N SER A 7 7.14 -27.51 13.81
CA SER A 7 8.29 -26.74 13.28
C SER A 7 8.11 -26.40 11.81
N ASP A 8 7.55 -27.31 11.02
CA ASP A 8 7.46 -27.17 9.57
C ASP A 8 6.37 -26.17 9.20
N PHE A 9 5.24 -26.18 9.92
CA PHE A 9 4.23 -25.14 9.79
C PHE A 9 4.78 -23.75 10.15
N ILE A 10 5.48 -23.64 11.29
CA ILE A 10 6.08 -22.37 11.73
C ILE A 10 7.10 -21.85 10.70
N GLN A 11 7.95 -22.74 10.20
CA GLN A 11 8.97 -22.42 9.21
C GLN A 11 8.33 -21.98 7.89
N SER A 12 7.32 -22.70 7.41
CA SER A 12 6.60 -22.37 6.17
C SER A 12 5.92 -20.99 6.26
N VAL A 13 5.33 -20.63 7.41
CA VAL A 13 4.78 -19.28 7.64
C VAL A 13 5.89 -18.22 7.60
N ALA A 14 7.04 -18.49 8.24
CA ALA A 14 8.15 -17.54 8.27
C ALA A 14 8.73 -17.29 6.87
N ASP A 15 8.97 -18.37 6.11
CA ASP A 15 9.52 -18.32 4.76
C ASP A 15 8.55 -17.67 3.79
N ALA A 16 7.25 -17.98 3.90
CA ALA A 16 6.21 -17.32 3.10
C ALA A 16 6.13 -15.81 3.36
N LEU A 17 6.25 -15.36 4.60
CA LEU A 17 6.25 -13.93 4.93
C LEU A 17 7.49 -13.20 4.42
N GLN A 18 8.65 -13.87 4.43
CA GLN A 18 9.87 -13.34 3.83
C GLN A 18 9.74 -13.27 2.31
N TYR A 19 9.28 -14.36 1.68
CA TYR A 19 9.03 -14.46 0.24
C TYR A 19 8.14 -13.33 -0.28
N ILE A 20 6.95 -13.15 0.31
CA ILE A 20 6.00 -12.11 -0.12
C ILE A 20 6.45 -10.70 0.27
N SER A 21 7.51 -10.56 1.07
CA SER A 21 8.02 -9.23 1.42
C SER A 21 8.68 -8.57 0.21
N TYR A 22 9.39 -9.34 -0.62
CA TYR A 22 10.19 -8.85 -1.75
C TYR A 22 9.81 -9.40 -3.13
N TYR A 23 9.02 -10.48 -3.23
CA TYR A 23 8.45 -10.93 -4.50
C TYR A 23 6.99 -10.52 -4.63
N HIS A 24 6.66 -9.87 -5.76
CA HIS A 24 5.27 -9.79 -6.20
C HIS A 24 4.87 -11.10 -6.90
N PRO A 25 3.59 -11.51 -6.82
CA PRO A 25 3.03 -12.53 -7.68
C PRO A 25 3.21 -12.20 -9.18
N GLU A 26 3.42 -13.22 -10.00
CA GLU A 26 3.67 -13.08 -11.45
C GLU A 26 2.47 -12.48 -12.20
N ASP A 27 1.26 -12.84 -11.79
CA ASP A 27 0.01 -12.28 -12.32
C ASP A 27 -0.10 -10.77 -12.06
N PHE A 28 0.35 -10.27 -10.91
CA PHE A 28 0.43 -8.84 -10.62
C PHE A 28 1.44 -8.15 -11.54
N ILE A 29 2.63 -8.73 -11.71
CA ILE A 29 3.68 -8.18 -12.58
C ILE A 29 3.18 -8.09 -14.03
N THR A 30 2.58 -9.17 -14.54
CA THR A 30 2.05 -9.27 -15.90
C THR A 30 0.92 -8.25 -16.14
N ASN A 31 -0.07 -8.20 -15.25
CA ASN A 31 -1.21 -7.30 -15.42
C ASN A 31 -0.84 -5.83 -15.21
N LEU A 32 0.09 -5.51 -14.30
CA LEU A 32 0.61 -4.16 -14.14
C LEU A 32 1.44 -3.72 -15.35
N THR A 33 2.23 -4.63 -15.94
CA THR A 33 2.99 -4.35 -17.17
C THR A 33 2.05 -4.02 -18.33
N ARG A 34 1.00 -4.82 -18.52
CA ARG A 34 -0.04 -4.55 -19.52
C ARG A 34 -0.72 -3.20 -19.30
N ALA A 35 -1.08 -2.88 -18.05
CA ALA A 35 -1.65 -1.58 -17.70
C ALA A 35 -0.68 -0.43 -18.02
N TYR A 36 0.60 -0.58 -17.69
CA TYR A 36 1.65 0.40 -18.00
C TYR A 36 1.82 0.64 -19.51
N GLU A 37 1.80 -0.41 -20.32
CA GLU A 37 1.94 -0.30 -21.78
C GLU A 37 0.79 0.50 -22.39
N LEU A 38 -0.43 0.24 -21.93
CA LEU A 38 -1.66 0.89 -22.40
C LEU A 38 -1.87 2.30 -21.82
N GLU A 39 -1.30 2.59 -20.65
CA GLU A 39 -1.51 3.87 -19.96
C GLU A 39 -1.03 5.04 -20.83
N GLN A 40 -1.91 6.04 -20.94
CA GLN A 40 -1.72 7.25 -21.73
C GLN A 40 -1.46 8.47 -20.85
N SER A 41 -1.86 8.43 -19.58
CA SER A 41 -1.56 9.47 -18.59
C SER A 41 -0.08 9.45 -18.23
N PRO A 42 0.69 10.53 -18.49
CA PRO A 42 2.12 10.54 -18.18
C PRO A 42 2.40 10.30 -16.68
N SER A 43 1.60 10.91 -15.80
CA SER A 43 1.76 10.79 -14.34
C SER A 43 1.39 9.40 -13.82
N ALA A 44 0.30 8.79 -14.31
CA ALA A 44 -0.06 7.44 -13.93
C ALA A 44 0.92 6.39 -14.51
N LYS A 45 1.38 6.58 -15.76
CA LYS A 45 2.36 5.72 -16.41
C LYS A 45 3.69 5.73 -15.67
N ASP A 46 4.15 6.90 -15.26
CA ASP A 46 5.35 7.07 -14.42
C ASP A 46 5.20 6.34 -13.08
N ALA A 47 4.05 6.47 -12.41
CA ALA A 47 3.80 5.76 -11.16
C ALA A 47 3.84 4.23 -11.32
N MET A 48 3.25 3.68 -12.39
CA MET A 48 3.33 2.25 -12.67
C MET A 48 4.76 1.79 -12.98
N ALA A 49 5.53 2.59 -13.73
CA ALA A 49 6.94 2.31 -13.98
C ALA A 49 7.75 2.23 -12.68
N GLN A 50 7.57 3.19 -11.77
CA GLN A 50 8.26 3.17 -10.48
C GLN A 50 7.88 1.93 -9.64
N ILE A 51 6.62 1.49 -9.67
CA ILE A 51 6.18 0.26 -8.98
C ILE A 51 6.86 -0.98 -9.58
N LEU A 52 6.88 -1.12 -10.91
CA LEU A 52 7.51 -2.27 -11.60
C LEU A 52 9.02 -2.31 -11.37
N ILE A 53 9.70 -1.16 -11.46
CA ILE A 53 11.15 -1.07 -11.23
C ILE A 53 11.45 -1.38 -9.76
N ASN A 54 10.70 -0.82 -8.82
CA ASN A 54 10.84 -1.15 -7.40
C ASN A 54 10.63 -2.65 -7.15
N SER A 55 9.60 -3.24 -7.75
CA SER A 55 9.32 -4.67 -7.62
C SER A 55 10.51 -5.52 -8.05
N ARG A 56 11.12 -5.21 -9.19
CA ARG A 56 12.30 -5.93 -9.68
C ARG A 56 13.50 -5.73 -8.75
N MET A 57 13.75 -4.49 -8.34
CA MET A 57 14.83 -4.18 -7.40
C MET A 57 14.68 -4.93 -6.08
N CYS A 58 13.45 -5.09 -5.58
CA CYS A 58 13.15 -5.86 -4.39
C CYS A 58 13.44 -7.35 -4.57
N ALA A 59 13.02 -7.94 -5.69
CA ALA A 59 13.29 -9.33 -6.04
C ALA A 59 14.81 -9.61 -6.10
N GLU A 60 15.59 -8.72 -6.72
CA GLU A 60 17.06 -8.86 -6.81
C GLU A 60 17.75 -8.57 -5.45
N GLY A 61 17.32 -7.51 -4.77
CA GLY A 61 17.95 -7.02 -3.53
C GLY A 61 17.52 -7.74 -2.26
N HIS A 62 16.47 -8.57 -2.31
CA HIS A 62 15.83 -9.22 -1.16
C HIS A 62 15.44 -8.22 -0.06
N ARG A 63 14.77 -7.14 -0.47
CA ARG A 63 14.30 -6.06 0.42
C ARG A 63 12.83 -5.74 0.18
N PRO A 64 12.07 -5.37 1.22
CA PRO A 64 10.62 -5.35 1.11
C PRO A 64 10.11 -4.30 0.12
N VAL A 65 9.10 -4.69 -0.68
CA VAL A 65 8.47 -3.83 -1.71
C VAL A 65 7.88 -2.53 -1.17
N CYS A 66 7.47 -2.54 0.11
CA CYS A 66 6.85 -1.43 0.80
C CYS A 66 7.42 -1.31 2.20
N GLN A 67 7.58 -0.07 2.67
CA GLN A 67 8.02 0.20 4.04
C GLN A 67 7.01 -0.27 5.09
N ASP A 68 5.73 -0.30 4.72
CA ASP A 68 4.68 -0.93 5.49
C ASP A 68 4.60 -2.42 5.18
N THR A 69 5.39 -3.22 5.90
CA THR A 69 5.43 -4.68 5.75
C THR A 69 4.12 -5.34 6.19
N GLY A 70 3.19 -4.60 6.81
CA GLY A 70 1.78 -4.96 6.91
C GLY A 70 1.39 -5.76 8.17
N ILE A 71 0.08 -5.88 8.36
CA ILE A 71 -0.56 -6.75 9.34
C ILE A 71 -0.62 -8.14 8.73
N VAL A 72 -0.16 -9.17 9.45
CA VAL A 72 -0.25 -10.54 8.94
C VAL A 72 -1.67 -11.06 9.14
N THR A 73 -2.26 -11.54 8.06
CA THR A 73 -3.51 -12.31 8.05
C THR A 73 -3.22 -13.70 7.53
N ALA A 74 -3.71 -14.72 8.24
CA ALA A 74 -3.58 -16.12 7.82
C ALA A 74 -4.96 -16.76 7.74
N PHE A 75 -5.27 -17.35 6.58
CA PHE A 75 -6.42 -18.24 6.40
C PHE A 75 -5.89 -19.67 6.42
N VAL A 76 -6.29 -20.44 7.42
CA VAL A 76 -5.85 -21.82 7.64
C VAL A 76 -7.04 -22.74 7.45
N ARG A 77 -7.01 -23.59 6.43
CA ARG A 77 -7.97 -24.67 6.25
C ARG A 77 -7.35 -25.92 6.86
N LEU A 78 -7.88 -26.34 8.00
CA LEU A 78 -7.34 -27.40 8.84
C LEU A 78 -8.17 -28.67 8.64
N GLY A 79 -7.56 -29.72 8.08
CA GLY A 79 -8.17 -31.03 7.94
C GLY A 79 -8.60 -31.60 9.30
N MET A 80 -9.83 -32.12 9.40
CA MET A 80 -10.37 -32.72 10.62
C MET A 80 -9.57 -33.92 11.12
N GLU A 81 -8.79 -34.57 10.26
CA GLU A 81 -7.93 -35.73 10.57
C GLU A 81 -6.46 -35.35 10.79
N THR A 82 -6.14 -34.05 10.79
CA THR A 82 -4.77 -33.55 10.97
C THR A 82 -4.24 -33.90 12.36
N GLN A 83 -3.03 -34.44 12.42
CA GLN A 83 -2.30 -34.65 13.67
C GLN A 83 -1.06 -33.78 13.71
N TRP A 84 -0.78 -33.20 14.88
CA TRP A 84 0.40 -32.36 15.10
C TRP A 84 1.47 -33.13 15.85
N ASP A 85 2.67 -33.20 15.28
CA ASP A 85 3.88 -33.60 16.02
C ASP A 85 4.57 -32.34 16.56
N ASN A 86 4.85 -32.34 17.86
CA ASN A 86 5.45 -31.22 18.56
C ASN A 86 6.96 -31.40 18.79
N GLY A 87 7.56 -32.50 18.32
CA GLY A 87 8.99 -32.79 18.48
C GLY A 87 9.46 -32.80 19.93
N GLY A 88 8.57 -33.15 20.88
CA GLY A 88 8.84 -33.13 22.32
C GLY A 88 8.75 -31.73 22.96
N GLN A 89 8.34 -30.69 22.23
CA GLN A 89 8.08 -29.35 22.76
C GLN A 89 6.60 -29.20 23.17
N PRO A 90 6.24 -28.20 23.99
CA PRO A 90 4.83 -27.87 24.21
C PRO A 90 4.10 -27.59 22.89
N LEU A 91 2.96 -28.27 22.69
CA LEU A 91 2.10 -28.08 21.53
C LEU A 91 1.48 -26.67 21.58
N LYS A 92 1.64 -25.93 20.49
CA LYS A 92 1.09 -24.60 20.28
C LYS A 92 -0.27 -24.69 19.60
N THR A 93 -1.13 -23.72 19.87
CA THR A 93 -2.33 -23.52 19.03
C THR A 93 -1.93 -23.05 17.63
N VAL A 94 -2.81 -23.20 16.64
CA VAL A 94 -2.57 -22.66 15.28
C VAL A 94 -2.23 -21.17 15.31
N GLN A 95 -2.93 -20.37 16.12
CA GLN A 95 -2.61 -18.96 16.35
C GLN A 95 -1.15 -18.77 16.81
N GLN A 96 -0.72 -19.52 17.83
CA GLN A 96 0.64 -19.42 18.37
C GLN A 96 1.71 -19.89 17.37
N MET A 97 1.40 -20.88 16.53
CA MET A 97 2.29 -21.32 15.46
C MET A 97 2.44 -20.25 14.37
N VAL A 98 1.33 -19.62 13.94
CA VAL A 98 1.39 -18.49 13.01
C VAL A 98 2.17 -17.32 13.62
N ASP A 99 1.87 -16.94 14.86
CA ASP A 99 2.55 -15.82 15.55
C ASP A 99 4.05 -16.06 15.69
N GLU A 100 4.48 -17.31 15.90
CA GLU A 100 5.90 -17.66 15.94
C GLU A 100 6.56 -17.55 14.56
N GLY A 101 5.88 -17.99 13.49
CA GLY A 101 6.35 -17.78 12.12
C GLY A 101 6.48 -16.29 11.77
N VAL A 102 5.51 -15.48 12.19
CA VAL A 102 5.52 -14.02 12.04
C VAL A 102 6.72 -13.40 12.77
N ARG A 103 6.93 -13.76 14.03
CA ARG A 103 8.06 -13.26 14.83
C ARG A 103 9.39 -13.57 14.16
N ARG A 104 9.58 -14.80 13.68
CA ARG A 104 10.80 -15.22 12.98
C ARG A 104 11.01 -14.44 11.69
N ALA A 105 9.98 -14.31 10.86
CA ALA A 105 10.06 -13.54 9.62
C ALA A 105 10.41 -12.07 9.90
N TYR A 106 9.73 -11.43 10.86
CA TYR A 106 9.90 -9.99 11.08
C TYR A 106 11.23 -9.61 11.75
N LEU A 107 11.81 -10.54 12.52
CA LEU A 107 13.08 -10.35 13.21
C LEU A 107 14.28 -10.97 12.48
N LEU A 108 14.11 -11.46 11.25
CA LEU A 108 15.21 -12.03 10.46
C LEU A 108 16.33 -10.99 10.29
N PRO A 109 17.56 -11.21 10.80
CA PRO A 109 18.61 -10.19 10.80
C PRO A 109 18.98 -9.67 9.39
N ASP A 110 18.98 -10.56 8.39
CA ASP A 110 19.41 -10.24 7.03
C ASP A 110 18.36 -9.50 6.20
N ASN A 111 17.09 -9.54 6.63
CA ASN A 111 15.98 -8.81 6.01
C ASN A 111 14.92 -8.48 7.06
N LYS A 112 15.28 -7.60 8.01
CA LYS A 112 14.36 -7.17 9.06
C LYS A 112 13.17 -6.45 8.44
N LEU A 113 11.96 -6.85 8.86
CA LEU A 113 10.70 -6.24 8.43
C LEU A 113 10.21 -5.26 9.50
N ARG A 114 9.24 -4.41 9.16
CA ARG A 114 8.77 -3.35 10.06
C ARG A 114 7.62 -3.81 10.94
N ALA A 115 7.87 -3.96 12.24
CA ALA A 115 6.81 -4.20 13.22
C ALA A 115 5.86 -3.01 13.34
N SER A 116 4.59 -3.24 13.02
CA SER A 116 3.54 -2.21 12.88
C SER A 116 2.31 -2.49 13.77
N ILE A 117 2.32 -3.57 14.55
CA ILE A 117 1.23 -3.94 15.48
C ILE A 117 1.41 -3.26 16.84
N LEU A 118 0.30 -2.81 17.42
CA LEU A 118 0.23 -2.12 18.71
C LEU A 118 -0.60 -2.95 19.69
N ARG A 119 -0.05 -3.23 20.88
CA ARG A 119 -0.66 -4.13 21.89
C ARG A 119 -1.97 -3.58 22.47
N ASP A 120 -2.06 -2.26 22.59
CA ASP A 120 -3.13 -1.57 23.29
C ASP A 120 -3.70 -0.48 22.37
N PRO A 121 -4.57 -0.85 21.41
CA PRO A 121 -4.99 0.05 20.34
C PRO A 121 -5.81 1.24 20.83
N ALA A 122 -6.51 1.10 21.96
CA ALA A 122 -7.38 2.12 22.54
C ALA A 122 -6.65 3.11 23.45
N PHE A 123 -5.57 2.69 24.13
CA PHE A 123 -4.89 3.55 25.09
C PHE A 123 -3.42 3.79 24.73
N THR A 124 -2.50 2.99 25.26
CA THR A 124 -1.05 3.27 25.22
C THR A 124 -0.43 3.10 23.84
N ARG A 125 -1.05 2.29 22.97
CA ARG A 125 -0.62 2.08 21.59
C ARG A 125 0.86 1.67 21.47
N LYS A 126 1.38 0.93 22.46
CA LYS A 126 2.77 0.46 22.48
C LYS A 126 3.00 -0.59 21.38
N ASN A 127 4.06 -0.40 20.58
CA ASN A 127 4.46 -1.33 19.53
C ASN A 127 4.86 -2.69 20.13
N THR A 128 4.50 -3.79 19.46
CA THR A 128 4.82 -5.15 19.93
C THR A 128 6.25 -5.57 19.67
N GLY A 129 6.94 -4.92 18.73
CA GLY A 129 8.36 -5.14 18.40
C GLY A 129 8.61 -6.31 17.45
N ASP A 130 7.64 -7.19 17.26
CA ASP A 130 7.74 -8.41 16.44
C ASP A 130 6.58 -8.60 15.46
N ASN A 131 5.70 -7.59 15.34
CA ASN A 131 4.51 -7.58 14.49
C ASN A 131 3.44 -8.63 14.84
N THR A 132 3.51 -9.24 16.03
CA THR A 132 2.47 -10.14 16.55
C THR A 132 1.44 -9.37 17.39
N PRO A 133 0.22 -9.89 17.60
CA PRO A 133 -0.34 -11.11 16.99
C PRO A 133 -0.79 -10.89 15.53
N ALA A 134 -0.78 -11.97 14.75
CA ALA A 134 -1.45 -12.05 13.46
C ALA A 134 -2.96 -12.23 13.61
N VAL A 135 -3.71 -11.89 12.56
CA VAL A 135 -5.15 -12.19 12.45
C VAL A 135 -5.30 -13.55 11.78
N VAL A 136 -5.68 -14.57 12.55
CA VAL A 136 -5.80 -15.96 12.07
C VAL A 136 -7.26 -16.38 11.97
N SER A 137 -7.67 -16.81 10.78
CA SER A 137 -8.98 -17.44 10.54
C SER A 137 -8.76 -18.92 10.27
N VAL A 138 -9.39 -19.78 11.07
CA VAL A 138 -9.31 -21.24 10.91
C VAL A 138 -10.64 -21.76 10.42
N GLU A 139 -10.62 -22.49 9.30
CA GLU A 139 -11.75 -23.23 8.77
C GLU A 139 -11.45 -24.73 8.89
N MET A 140 -12.35 -25.50 9.52
CA MET A 140 -12.20 -26.95 9.58
C MET A 140 -12.73 -27.56 8.29
N VAL A 141 -11.94 -28.43 7.65
CA VAL A 141 -12.28 -29.08 6.37
C VAL A 141 -12.10 -30.59 6.45
N PRO A 142 -12.72 -31.41 5.58
CA PRO A 142 -12.44 -32.83 5.51
C PRO A 142 -10.97 -33.13 5.17
N GLY A 143 -10.49 -34.33 5.51
CA GLY A 143 -9.12 -34.78 5.21
C GLY A 143 -8.12 -34.50 6.35
N GLY A 144 -6.84 -34.77 6.09
CA GLY A 144 -5.76 -34.65 7.09
C GLY A 144 -4.69 -33.62 6.77
N GLU A 145 -4.86 -32.84 5.71
CA GLU A 145 -3.91 -31.83 5.23
C GLU A 145 -4.23 -30.44 5.80
N VAL A 146 -3.24 -29.54 5.68
CA VAL A 146 -3.40 -28.13 6.07
C VAL A 146 -3.08 -27.24 4.89
N GLU A 147 -4.05 -26.44 4.45
CA GLU A 147 -3.83 -25.39 3.46
C GLU A 147 -3.72 -24.05 4.18
N VAL A 148 -2.72 -23.26 3.82
CA VAL A 148 -2.48 -21.94 4.40
C VAL A 148 -2.38 -20.92 3.30
N THR A 149 -3.17 -19.85 3.42
CA THR A 149 -2.95 -18.61 2.70
C THR A 149 -2.48 -17.56 3.70
N VAL A 150 -1.26 -17.06 3.53
CA VAL A 150 -0.72 -15.98 4.36
C VAL A 150 -0.61 -14.71 3.53
N ALA A 151 -1.01 -13.58 4.13
CA ALA A 151 -0.97 -12.28 3.49
C ALA A 151 -0.40 -11.22 4.43
N ALA A 152 0.34 -10.27 3.85
CA ALA A 152 0.93 -9.15 4.55
C ALA A 152 0.21 -7.86 4.16
N LYS A 153 -0.81 -7.47 4.94
CA LYS A 153 -1.76 -6.44 4.55
C LYS A 153 -1.34 -5.05 5.01
N GLY A 154 -1.05 -4.15 4.07
CA GLY A 154 -0.64 -2.78 4.41
C GLY A 154 -1.76 -2.00 5.09
N GLY A 155 -1.46 -1.33 6.20
CA GLY A 155 -2.42 -0.58 7.01
C GLY A 155 -3.09 0.56 6.23
N GLY A 156 -2.41 1.11 5.23
CA GLY A 156 -2.99 2.11 4.31
C GLY A 156 -4.14 1.57 3.46
N SER A 157 -4.06 0.31 3.01
CA SER A 157 -5.16 -0.36 2.30
C SER A 157 -6.24 -0.83 3.27
N GLU A 158 -5.83 -1.33 4.44
CA GLU A 158 -6.76 -1.80 5.49
C GLU A 158 -7.69 -0.69 5.97
N ALA A 159 -7.17 0.51 6.17
CA ALA A 159 -7.93 1.69 6.60
C ALA A 159 -8.97 2.16 5.55
N LYS A 160 -8.96 1.60 4.35
CA LYS A 160 -9.90 1.92 3.27
C LYS A 160 -10.98 0.85 3.08
N SER A 161 -11.05 -0.15 3.97
CA SER A 161 -12.16 -1.11 4.03
C SER A 161 -13.50 -0.39 4.23
N LYS A 162 -14.53 -0.83 3.51
CA LYS A 162 -15.89 -0.28 3.54
C LYS A 162 -16.89 -1.40 3.75
N PHE A 163 -17.96 -1.08 4.46
CA PHE A 163 -19.06 -2.00 4.73
C PHE A 163 -20.38 -1.24 4.67
N VAL A 164 -21.42 -1.93 4.18
CA VAL A 164 -22.78 -1.43 4.15
C VAL A 164 -23.76 -2.60 4.32
N MET A 165 -24.88 -2.33 5.00
CA MET A 165 -26.07 -3.18 4.96
C MET A 165 -27.00 -2.58 3.92
N LEU A 166 -26.96 -3.11 2.69
CA LEU A 166 -27.87 -2.69 1.63
C LEU A 166 -29.26 -3.28 1.87
N ASN A 167 -30.29 -2.60 1.36
CA ASN A 167 -31.58 -3.25 1.17
C ASN A 167 -31.44 -4.28 0.03
N PRO A 168 -32.21 -5.38 0.04
CA PRO A 168 -32.16 -6.39 -1.02
C PRO A 168 -32.41 -5.85 -2.43
N SER A 169 -33.07 -4.69 -2.56
CA SER A 169 -33.36 -4.01 -3.83
C SER A 169 -32.29 -3.00 -4.26
N ASP A 170 -31.31 -2.69 -3.42
CA ASP A 170 -30.30 -1.69 -3.73
C ASP A 170 -29.22 -2.25 -4.68
N SER A 171 -28.63 -1.37 -5.49
CA SER A 171 -27.59 -1.73 -6.45
C SER A 171 -26.20 -1.76 -5.79
N ILE A 172 -25.56 -2.94 -5.82
CA ILE A 172 -24.16 -3.09 -5.41
C ILE A 172 -23.24 -2.23 -6.30
N VAL A 173 -23.53 -2.18 -7.61
CA VAL A 173 -22.77 -1.39 -8.58
C VAL A 173 -22.79 0.09 -8.23
N ASP A 174 -23.97 0.64 -7.94
CA ASP A 174 -24.12 2.06 -7.61
C ASP A 174 -23.41 2.39 -6.30
N TRP A 175 -23.50 1.50 -5.30
CA TRP A 175 -22.78 1.66 -4.06
C TRP A 175 -21.26 1.66 -4.27
N VAL A 176 -20.72 0.71 -5.05
CA VAL A 176 -19.28 0.65 -5.36
C VAL A 176 -18.82 1.93 -6.06
N LEU A 177 -19.51 2.36 -7.12
CA LEU A 177 -19.12 3.54 -7.91
C LEU A 177 -19.22 4.84 -7.12
N LYS A 178 -20.18 4.94 -6.19
CA LYS A 178 -20.25 6.06 -5.24
C LYS A 178 -19.12 6.01 -4.21
N THR A 179 -18.71 4.83 -3.79
CA THR A 179 -17.79 4.65 -2.65
C THR A 179 -16.32 4.70 -3.05
N VAL A 180 -15.93 4.13 -4.19
CA VAL A 180 -14.52 4.10 -4.64
C VAL A 180 -13.87 5.49 -4.67
N PRO A 181 -14.49 6.56 -5.20
CA PRO A 181 -13.91 7.91 -5.16
C PRO A 181 -13.61 8.41 -3.74
N THR A 182 -14.42 8.01 -2.75
CA THR A 182 -14.23 8.43 -1.34
C THR A 182 -13.05 7.73 -0.65
N MET A 183 -12.53 6.66 -1.24
CA MET A 183 -11.35 5.96 -0.72
C MET A 183 -10.07 6.76 -0.98
N GLY A 184 -10.08 7.66 -1.97
CA GLY A 184 -8.91 8.44 -2.39
C GLY A 184 -7.75 7.54 -2.84
N ALA A 185 -6.56 8.12 -2.91
CA ALA A 185 -5.34 7.44 -3.33
C ALA A 185 -4.57 6.78 -2.16
N GLY A 186 -5.10 6.85 -0.93
CA GLY A 186 -4.43 6.37 0.28
C GLY A 186 -4.07 4.88 0.29
N TRP A 187 -4.75 4.08 -0.52
CA TRP A 187 -4.53 2.63 -0.70
C TRP A 187 -3.56 2.30 -1.86
N CYS A 188 -2.90 3.29 -2.48
CA CYS A 188 -1.90 3.10 -3.53
C CYS A 188 -2.38 2.28 -4.74
N PRO A 189 -3.39 2.74 -5.51
CA PRO A 189 -3.71 2.14 -6.80
C PRO A 189 -2.53 2.25 -7.81
N PRO A 190 -2.46 1.39 -8.84
CA PRO A 190 -3.41 0.35 -9.17
C PRO A 190 -3.22 -0.90 -8.31
N GLY A 191 -4.32 -1.53 -7.95
CA GLY A 191 -4.34 -2.76 -7.18
C GLY A 191 -5.66 -3.50 -7.43
N MET A 192 -6.22 -4.18 -6.43
CA MET A 192 -7.48 -4.92 -6.60
C MET A 192 -8.57 -4.41 -5.65
N LEU A 193 -9.83 -4.66 -5.97
CA LEU A 193 -10.93 -4.53 -5.01
C LEU A 193 -11.50 -5.92 -4.71
N GLY A 194 -11.50 -6.33 -3.45
CA GLY A 194 -12.18 -7.53 -2.99
C GLY A 194 -13.55 -7.17 -2.45
N ILE A 195 -14.58 -7.87 -2.91
CA ILE A 195 -15.97 -7.64 -2.56
C ILE A 195 -16.54 -8.91 -1.96
N GLY A 196 -17.09 -8.79 -0.75
CA GLY A 196 -17.78 -9.86 -0.06
C GLY A 196 -19.26 -9.56 -0.01
N ILE A 197 -20.10 -10.50 -0.45
CA ILE A 197 -21.55 -10.31 -0.57
C ILE A 197 -22.27 -11.37 0.26
N GLY A 198 -23.20 -10.93 1.11
CA GLY A 198 -24.07 -11.83 1.86
C GLY A 198 -23.47 -12.37 3.17
N GLY A 199 -24.07 -13.43 3.70
CA GLY A 199 -23.82 -13.90 5.07
C GLY A 199 -24.26 -12.88 6.14
N THR A 200 -23.40 -12.68 7.12
CA THR A 200 -23.49 -11.64 8.17
C THR A 200 -22.43 -10.55 7.91
N ALA A 201 -22.42 -9.49 8.71
CA ALA A 201 -21.46 -8.39 8.54
C ALA A 201 -20.00 -8.88 8.57
N GLU A 202 -19.67 -9.74 9.53
CA GLU A 202 -18.35 -10.35 9.69
C GLU A 202 -18.01 -11.31 8.55
N LYS A 203 -18.99 -12.08 8.05
CA LYS A 203 -18.77 -13.00 6.93
C LYS A 203 -18.50 -12.23 5.64
N ALA A 204 -19.25 -11.16 5.34
CA ALA A 204 -18.98 -10.31 4.18
C ALA A 204 -17.57 -9.71 4.22
N MET A 205 -17.14 -9.19 5.37
CA MET A 205 -15.78 -8.65 5.53
C MET A 205 -14.70 -9.73 5.34
N LEU A 206 -14.93 -10.93 5.87
CA LEU A 206 -14.03 -12.07 5.69
C LEU A 206 -13.93 -12.47 4.22
N LEU A 207 -15.05 -12.60 3.51
CA LEU A 207 -15.10 -12.95 2.09
C LEU A 207 -14.41 -11.89 1.22
N ALA A 208 -14.67 -10.61 1.49
CA ALA A 208 -13.99 -9.52 0.79
C ALA A 208 -12.47 -9.63 0.96
N LYS A 209 -11.98 -9.98 2.15
CA LYS A 209 -10.55 -10.18 2.40
C LYS A 209 -9.99 -11.42 1.69
N GLN A 210 -10.69 -12.54 1.78
CA GLN A 210 -10.28 -13.82 1.17
C GLN A 210 -10.21 -13.70 -0.36
N SER A 211 -11.18 -13.01 -0.97
CA SER A 211 -11.25 -12.84 -2.43
C SER A 211 -10.00 -12.17 -3.02
N LEU A 212 -9.30 -11.35 -2.23
CA LEU A 212 -8.08 -10.65 -2.67
C LEU A 212 -6.88 -11.57 -2.85
N MET A 213 -6.97 -12.83 -2.43
CA MET A 213 -5.89 -13.81 -2.53
C MET A 213 -5.97 -14.63 -3.83
N ASP A 214 -7.03 -14.47 -4.63
CA ASP A 214 -7.19 -15.15 -5.91
C ASP A 214 -6.29 -14.52 -7.00
N PRO A 215 -5.82 -15.30 -7.99
CA PRO A 215 -4.95 -14.80 -9.05
C PRO A 215 -5.58 -13.67 -9.86
N ILE A 216 -4.83 -12.65 -10.27
CA ILE A 216 -5.33 -11.58 -11.15
C ILE A 216 -5.57 -12.14 -12.55
N ASP A 217 -6.84 -12.30 -12.92
CA ASP A 217 -7.26 -13.03 -14.13
C ASP A 217 -8.40 -12.32 -14.90
N MET A 218 -8.58 -11.01 -14.69
CA MET A 218 -9.65 -10.24 -15.34
C MET A 218 -9.57 -10.31 -16.88
N GLN A 219 -8.37 -10.31 -17.45
CA GLN A 219 -8.20 -10.29 -18.90
C GLN A 219 -8.60 -11.64 -19.51
N GLU A 220 -8.19 -12.72 -18.87
CA GLU A 220 -8.54 -14.10 -19.16
C GLU A 220 -10.06 -14.28 -19.04
N LEU A 221 -10.67 -13.74 -17.97
CA LEU A 221 -12.12 -13.72 -17.77
C LEU A 221 -12.84 -12.99 -18.91
N LYS A 222 -12.41 -11.80 -19.30
CA LYS A 222 -13.01 -11.05 -20.42
C LYS A 222 -12.85 -11.78 -21.76
N ALA A 223 -11.73 -12.45 -21.98
CA ALA A 223 -11.47 -13.21 -23.20
C ALA A 223 -12.34 -14.48 -23.30
N ARG A 224 -12.48 -15.24 -22.21
CA ARG A 224 -13.31 -16.45 -22.17
C ARG A 224 -14.81 -16.17 -22.06
N GLY A 225 -15.18 -14.99 -21.55
CA GLY A 225 -16.56 -14.59 -21.25
C GLY A 225 -17.06 -15.13 -19.89
N PRO A 226 -17.98 -14.40 -19.23
CA PRO A 226 -18.51 -14.79 -17.93
C PRO A 226 -19.42 -16.03 -18.05
N GLN A 227 -19.30 -16.94 -17.09
CA GLN A 227 -20.07 -18.18 -17.02
C GLN A 227 -21.22 -18.12 -16.00
N ASN A 228 -21.25 -17.08 -15.17
CA ASN A 228 -22.28 -16.86 -14.16
C ASN A 228 -22.48 -15.37 -13.86
N LYS A 229 -23.52 -15.04 -13.08
CA LYS A 229 -23.87 -13.65 -12.73
C LYS A 229 -22.84 -12.93 -11.87
N ILE A 230 -22.06 -13.65 -11.07
CA ILE A 230 -20.97 -13.05 -10.29
C ILE A 230 -19.83 -12.61 -11.20
N GLU A 231 -19.50 -13.40 -12.22
CA GLU A 231 -18.50 -13.03 -13.22
C GLU A 231 -18.97 -11.86 -14.11
N GLU A 232 -20.25 -11.82 -14.49
CA GLU A 232 -20.84 -10.66 -15.17
C GLU A 232 -20.69 -9.39 -14.31
N LEU A 233 -21.05 -9.46 -13.02
CA LEU A 233 -20.93 -8.35 -12.07
C LEU A 233 -19.46 -7.92 -11.89
N ARG A 234 -18.54 -8.88 -11.83
CA ARG A 234 -17.10 -8.66 -11.69
C ARG A 234 -16.55 -7.84 -12.87
N ILE A 235 -16.90 -8.22 -14.10
CA ILE A 235 -16.51 -7.48 -15.32
C ILE A 235 -17.15 -6.08 -15.32
N GLU A 236 -18.45 -5.99 -15.03
CA GLU A 236 -19.18 -4.72 -15.01
C GLU A 236 -18.54 -3.72 -14.04
N LEU A 237 -18.26 -4.15 -12.81
CA LEU A 237 -17.61 -3.31 -11.80
C LEU A 237 -16.20 -2.92 -12.24
N TYR A 238 -15.43 -3.84 -12.83
CA TYR A 238 -14.06 -3.56 -13.27
C TYR A 238 -14.03 -2.46 -14.34
N ASP A 239 -14.86 -2.61 -15.37
CA ASP A 239 -14.93 -1.63 -16.45
C ASP A 239 -15.43 -0.28 -15.91
N LYS A 240 -16.51 -0.26 -15.11
CA LYS A 240 -17.07 0.99 -14.58
C LYS A 240 -16.16 1.68 -13.57
N VAL A 241 -15.42 0.95 -12.74
CA VAL A 241 -14.46 1.54 -11.79
C VAL A 241 -13.30 2.19 -12.53
N ASN A 242 -12.75 1.54 -13.56
CA ASN A 242 -11.68 2.13 -14.37
C ASN A 242 -12.18 3.34 -15.18
N GLN A 243 -13.44 3.34 -15.62
CA GLN A 243 -14.09 4.50 -16.26
C GLN A 243 -14.27 5.72 -15.34
N LEU A 244 -14.07 5.59 -14.02
CA LEU A 244 -14.04 6.76 -13.12
C LEU A 244 -12.82 7.66 -13.37
N GLY A 245 -11.82 7.18 -14.10
CA GLY A 245 -10.64 7.94 -14.47
C GLY A 245 -9.67 8.23 -13.33
N ILE A 246 -9.84 7.61 -12.15
CA ILE A 246 -9.01 7.88 -10.95
C ILE A 246 -7.52 7.60 -11.23
N GLY A 247 -7.22 6.48 -11.89
CA GLY A 247 -5.89 6.11 -12.35
C GLY A 247 -4.92 5.69 -11.23
N ALA A 248 -3.69 5.35 -11.64
CA ALA A 248 -2.62 4.99 -10.71
C ALA A 248 -2.35 6.14 -9.73
N GLN A 249 -2.22 5.80 -8.45
CA GLN A 249 -2.02 6.74 -7.34
C GLN A 249 -3.05 7.89 -7.25
N GLY A 250 -4.20 7.79 -7.94
CA GLY A 250 -5.18 8.89 -8.02
C GLY A 250 -4.75 10.07 -8.88
N LEU A 251 -3.79 9.87 -9.78
CA LEU A 251 -3.20 10.92 -10.64
C LEU A 251 -4.01 11.22 -11.91
N GLY A 252 -5.12 10.51 -12.13
CA GLY A 252 -5.81 10.49 -13.41
C GLY A 252 -5.17 9.48 -14.36
N GLY A 253 -5.96 8.57 -14.93
CA GLY A 253 -5.46 7.57 -15.88
C GLY A 253 -6.48 6.49 -16.22
N LEU A 254 -6.04 5.52 -17.02
CA LEU A 254 -6.88 4.43 -17.50
C LEU A 254 -7.10 3.33 -16.46
N THR A 255 -6.13 3.12 -15.57
CA THR A 255 -6.16 1.96 -14.65
C THR A 255 -6.14 2.39 -13.19
N THR A 256 -7.28 2.24 -12.53
CA THR A 256 -7.46 2.37 -11.07
C THR A 256 -7.34 1.01 -10.39
N VAL A 257 -7.89 -0.04 -11.02
CA VAL A 257 -7.86 -1.42 -10.54
C VAL A 257 -7.34 -2.35 -11.64
N LEU A 258 -6.49 -3.29 -11.26
CA LEU A 258 -6.05 -4.41 -12.09
C LEU A 258 -7.11 -5.52 -12.12
N ASP A 259 -7.88 -5.64 -11.03
CA ASP A 259 -8.94 -6.63 -10.90
C ASP A 259 -10.01 -6.23 -9.87
N ILE A 260 -11.17 -6.87 -9.96
CA ILE A 260 -12.18 -6.94 -8.91
C ILE A 260 -12.41 -8.40 -8.59
N LYS A 261 -12.43 -8.77 -7.31
CA LYS A 261 -12.68 -10.12 -6.83
C LYS A 261 -13.97 -10.15 -6.04
N ILE A 262 -14.79 -11.18 -6.25
CA ILE A 262 -16.09 -11.30 -5.59
C ILE A 262 -16.20 -12.70 -5.02
N LEU A 263 -16.46 -12.78 -3.72
CA LEU A 263 -16.94 -14.00 -3.07
C LEU A 263 -18.28 -13.71 -2.42
N ASP A 264 -19.25 -14.61 -2.60
CA ASP A 264 -20.59 -14.48 -2.04
C ASP A 264 -20.94 -15.65 -1.12
N TYR A 265 -21.98 -15.43 -0.30
CA TYR A 265 -22.51 -16.41 0.64
C TYR A 265 -24.00 -16.20 0.85
N PRO A 266 -24.80 -17.25 1.11
CA PRO A 266 -26.21 -17.11 1.43
C PRO A 266 -26.46 -16.09 2.56
N THR A 267 -27.47 -15.24 2.41
CA THR A 267 -27.81 -14.19 3.38
C THR A 267 -29.27 -14.28 3.81
N HIS A 268 -29.59 -13.68 4.96
CA HIS A 268 -30.97 -13.54 5.42
C HIS A 268 -31.75 -12.63 4.46
N ALA A 269 -32.99 -13.01 4.11
CA ALA A 269 -33.80 -12.33 3.09
C ALA A 269 -34.01 -10.82 3.30
N ALA A 270 -33.96 -10.35 4.54
CA ALA A 270 -34.09 -8.93 4.88
C ALA A 270 -32.80 -8.10 4.73
N ASN A 271 -31.64 -8.73 4.54
CA ASN A 271 -30.34 -8.08 4.62
C ASN A 271 -29.47 -8.41 3.40
N LEU A 272 -28.77 -7.40 2.88
CA LEU A 272 -27.69 -7.56 1.91
C LEU A 272 -26.39 -6.95 2.45
N PRO A 273 -25.64 -7.67 3.31
CA PRO A 273 -24.32 -7.23 3.75
C PRO A 273 -23.36 -7.18 2.55
N VAL A 274 -22.68 -6.07 2.36
CA VAL A 274 -21.65 -5.91 1.34
C VAL A 274 -20.42 -5.25 1.94
N ALA A 275 -19.28 -5.89 1.75
CA ALA A 275 -17.97 -5.37 2.12
C ALA A 275 -17.13 -5.12 0.88
N MET A 276 -16.33 -4.06 0.88
CA MET A 276 -15.33 -3.76 -0.15
C MET A 276 -14.00 -3.44 0.52
N ILE A 277 -12.95 -4.17 0.15
CA ILE A 277 -11.61 -4.05 0.72
C ILE A 277 -10.62 -3.90 -0.44
N PRO A 278 -9.83 -2.82 -0.50
CA PRO A 278 -8.80 -2.71 -1.53
C PRO A 278 -7.56 -3.54 -1.20
N ASN A 279 -6.90 -4.07 -2.23
CA ASN A 279 -5.50 -4.47 -2.23
C ASN A 279 -4.64 -3.43 -2.91
N CYS A 280 -3.59 -2.98 -2.23
CA CYS A 280 -2.70 -1.96 -2.76
C CYS A 280 -1.72 -2.56 -3.78
N ALA A 281 -0.94 -1.69 -4.43
CA ALA A 281 0.17 -2.10 -5.29
C ALA A 281 1.21 -3.01 -4.60
N ALA A 282 1.26 -3.06 -3.26
CA ALA A 282 2.03 -4.07 -2.53
C ALA A 282 1.19 -5.36 -2.35
N THR A 283 0.95 -6.08 -3.46
CA THR A 283 0.21 -7.34 -3.49
C THR A 283 1.06 -8.46 -2.89
N ARG A 284 0.74 -8.89 -1.66
CA ARG A 284 1.60 -9.80 -0.89
C ARG A 284 0.77 -10.90 -0.25
N HIS A 285 0.73 -12.04 -0.92
CA HIS A 285 0.17 -13.27 -0.38
C HIS A 285 0.91 -14.48 -0.96
N ALA A 286 0.89 -15.56 -0.21
CA ALA A 286 1.43 -16.86 -0.62
C ALA A 286 0.46 -17.95 -0.15
N HIS A 287 0.42 -19.02 -0.93
CA HIS A 287 -0.41 -20.19 -0.69
C HIS A 287 0.50 -21.40 -0.57
N PHE A 288 0.25 -22.24 0.42
CA PHE A 288 0.99 -23.47 0.58
C PHE A 288 0.14 -24.55 1.25
N HIS A 289 0.49 -25.80 1.01
CA HIS A 289 -0.15 -26.97 1.58
C HIS A 289 0.89 -27.77 2.39
N LEU A 290 0.45 -28.38 3.47
CA LEU A 290 1.26 -29.24 4.34
C LEU A 290 0.58 -30.61 4.45
N ASP A 291 1.33 -31.64 4.08
CA ASP A 291 0.92 -33.05 4.05
C ASP A 291 1.80 -33.93 4.97
N GLY A 292 2.73 -33.32 5.71
CA GLY A 292 3.70 -34.00 6.56
C GLY A 292 5.04 -34.34 5.88
N SER A 293 5.26 -33.93 4.62
CA SER A 293 6.52 -34.13 3.89
C SER A 293 7.67 -33.21 4.33
N GLY A 294 7.37 -32.11 5.00
CA GLY A 294 8.36 -31.14 5.47
C GLY A 294 7.85 -29.70 5.41
N PRO A 295 8.73 -28.70 5.67
CA PRO A 295 8.42 -27.30 5.42
C PRO A 295 8.32 -27.02 3.92
N VAL A 296 7.50 -26.04 3.55
CA VAL A 296 7.25 -25.69 2.16
C VAL A 296 8.34 -24.79 1.61
N MET A 297 8.80 -25.11 0.40
CA MET A 297 9.68 -24.25 -0.40
C MET A 297 8.84 -23.49 -1.43
N LEU A 298 8.99 -22.17 -1.46
CA LEU A 298 8.34 -21.30 -2.45
C LEU A 298 9.32 -20.95 -3.55
N GLU A 299 8.97 -21.29 -4.79
CA GLU A 299 9.79 -20.99 -5.97
C GLU A 299 9.69 -19.50 -6.32
N PRO A 300 10.80 -18.75 -6.36
CA PRO A 300 10.80 -17.36 -6.80
C PRO A 300 10.29 -17.21 -8.26
N PRO A 301 9.58 -16.13 -8.59
CA PRO A 301 9.24 -15.84 -9.98
C PRO A 301 10.52 -15.63 -10.79
N ALA A 302 10.51 -16.07 -12.04
CA ALA A 302 11.64 -15.87 -12.93
C ALA A 302 11.85 -14.37 -13.22
N LEU A 303 13.10 -13.90 -13.22
CA LEU A 303 13.40 -12.46 -13.38
C LEU A 303 13.02 -11.89 -14.76
N ASP A 304 12.77 -12.75 -15.74
CA ASP A 304 12.25 -12.39 -17.06
C ASP A 304 10.75 -12.08 -17.07
N ALA A 305 10.01 -12.41 -16.00
CA ALA A 305 8.62 -11.98 -15.81
C ALA A 305 8.50 -10.45 -15.67
N TRP A 306 9.56 -9.76 -15.21
CA TRP A 306 9.57 -8.30 -15.14
C TRP A 306 9.89 -7.68 -16.50
N PRO A 307 9.15 -6.64 -16.92
CA PRO A 307 9.48 -5.93 -18.15
C PRO A 307 10.85 -5.27 -18.03
N LYS A 308 11.55 -5.17 -19.16
CA LYS A 308 12.81 -4.43 -19.25
C LYS A 308 12.50 -2.94 -19.32
N LEU A 309 12.33 -2.33 -18.14
CA LEU A 309 12.08 -0.90 -18.00
C LEU A 309 13.33 -0.18 -17.50
N THR A 310 13.70 0.89 -18.19
CA THR A 310 14.62 1.91 -17.68
C THR A 310 13.80 3.11 -17.24
N TYR A 311 14.05 3.62 -16.03
CA TYR A 311 13.36 4.81 -15.53
C TYR A 311 13.74 6.04 -16.38
N ASP A 312 12.82 6.50 -17.23
CA ASP A 312 13.04 7.66 -18.09
C ASP A 312 12.78 8.95 -17.32
N VAL A 313 13.87 9.62 -16.96
CA VAL A 313 13.85 10.92 -16.27
C VAL A 313 14.11 12.10 -17.19
N SER A 314 14.13 11.90 -18.52
CA SER A 314 14.51 12.93 -19.49
C SER A 314 13.64 14.19 -19.43
N LYS A 315 12.37 14.04 -19.04
CA LYS A 315 11.40 15.13 -18.92
C LYS A 315 11.24 15.66 -17.49
N ALA A 316 11.95 15.08 -16.51
CA ALA A 316 11.82 15.48 -15.12
C ALA A 316 12.63 16.75 -14.81
N ARG A 317 12.06 17.66 -14.01
CA ARG A 317 12.77 18.84 -13.54
C ARG A 317 13.67 18.46 -12.36
N ARG A 318 14.96 18.80 -12.44
CA ARG A 318 15.90 18.63 -11.32
C ARG A 318 15.79 19.81 -10.36
N VAL A 319 15.67 19.53 -9.07
CA VAL A 319 15.49 20.53 -8.02
C VAL A 319 16.53 20.32 -6.93
N ASN A 320 17.27 21.36 -6.58
CA ASN A 320 18.19 21.36 -5.44
C ASN A 320 17.49 21.97 -4.22
N LEU A 321 17.16 21.13 -3.23
CA LEU A 321 16.48 21.49 -1.98
C LEU A 321 17.29 22.46 -1.12
N ASP A 322 18.62 22.52 -1.30
CA ASP A 322 19.48 23.40 -0.51
C ASP A 322 19.47 24.85 -1.02
N THR A 323 18.99 25.08 -2.25
CA THR A 323 19.02 26.40 -2.91
C THR A 323 17.68 26.82 -3.51
N VAL A 324 16.69 25.93 -3.56
CA VAL A 324 15.37 26.22 -4.14
C VAL A 324 14.71 27.39 -3.43
N THR A 325 14.13 28.29 -4.23
CA THR A 325 13.46 29.49 -3.71
C THR A 325 11.95 29.36 -3.77
N ARG A 326 11.24 30.19 -2.98
CA ARG A 326 9.78 30.26 -3.02
C ARG A 326 9.26 30.65 -4.41
N ASP A 327 9.95 31.53 -5.12
CA ASP A 327 9.55 31.93 -6.48
C ASP A 327 9.70 30.79 -7.48
N GLU A 328 10.74 29.96 -7.35
CA GLU A 328 10.88 28.76 -8.18
C GLU A 328 9.74 27.77 -7.93
N VAL A 329 9.40 27.53 -6.66
CA VAL A 329 8.31 26.63 -6.25
C VAL A 329 6.96 27.03 -6.87
N LYS A 330 6.68 28.34 -7.00
CA LYS A 330 5.45 28.84 -7.64
C LYS A 330 5.33 28.49 -9.13
N THR A 331 6.44 28.15 -9.79
CA THR A 331 6.42 27.78 -11.22
C THR A 331 5.99 26.34 -11.46
N TRP A 332 6.03 25.49 -10.42
CA TRP A 332 5.75 24.06 -10.54
C TRP A 332 4.26 23.81 -10.79
N LYS A 333 3.95 22.82 -11.63
CA LYS A 333 2.57 22.52 -12.03
C LYS A 333 2.11 21.14 -11.56
N PRO A 334 0.82 20.95 -11.19
CA PRO A 334 0.31 19.65 -10.79
C PRO A 334 0.56 18.59 -11.87
N GLY A 335 1.02 17.41 -11.47
CA GLY A 335 1.41 16.32 -12.37
C GLY A 335 2.84 16.40 -12.92
N GLU A 336 3.57 17.50 -12.70
CA GLU A 336 4.98 17.61 -13.07
C GLU A 336 5.85 16.67 -12.22
N VAL A 337 6.79 15.97 -12.86
CA VAL A 337 7.76 15.08 -12.20
C VAL A 337 9.02 15.87 -11.86
N LEU A 338 9.43 15.80 -10.59
CA LEU A 338 10.63 16.43 -10.05
C LEU A 338 11.62 15.36 -9.58
N LEU A 339 12.91 15.67 -9.69
CA LEU A 339 14.02 14.93 -9.09
C LEU A 339 14.67 15.79 -8.01
N LEU A 340 14.38 15.47 -6.74
CA LEU A 340 14.89 16.22 -5.60
C LEU A 340 16.32 15.78 -5.25
N SER A 341 17.22 16.73 -5.02
CA SER A 341 18.54 16.52 -4.44
C SER A 341 18.80 17.52 -3.31
N GLY A 342 19.52 17.14 -2.25
CA GLY A 342 19.84 18.01 -1.11
C GLY A 342 19.26 17.51 0.22
N LYS A 343 19.11 18.39 1.22
CA LYS A 343 18.69 18.01 2.58
C LYS A 343 17.18 18.01 2.80
N LEU A 344 16.62 16.81 3.03
CA LEU A 344 15.19 16.58 3.25
C LEU A 344 14.91 16.17 4.71
N LEU A 345 14.08 16.93 5.42
CA LEU A 345 13.69 16.57 6.79
C LEU A 345 12.65 15.45 6.77
N THR A 346 12.53 14.66 7.84
CA THR A 346 11.44 13.70 8.00
C THR A 346 10.57 14.04 9.21
N GLY A 347 9.36 13.50 9.20
CA GLY A 347 8.49 13.51 10.38
C GLY A 347 7.07 13.12 10.00
N ARG A 348 6.37 12.41 10.90
CA ARG A 348 4.98 11.97 10.68
C ARG A 348 4.11 12.22 11.90
N ASP A 349 3.13 11.35 12.17
CA ASP A 349 2.06 11.56 13.13
C ASP A 349 2.55 12.02 14.53
N ALA A 350 3.47 11.28 15.17
CA ALA A 350 3.93 11.59 16.52
C ALA A 350 4.84 12.82 16.59
N ALA A 351 5.77 12.99 15.63
CA ALA A 351 6.64 14.15 15.55
C ALA A 351 5.84 15.44 15.31
N HIS A 352 4.86 15.43 14.39
CA HIS A 352 4.02 16.61 14.14
C HIS A 352 3.21 16.98 15.37
N LYS A 353 2.61 16.01 16.07
CA LYS A 353 1.90 16.27 17.31
C LYS A 353 2.82 16.94 18.34
N ARG A 354 4.02 16.39 18.55
CA ARG A 354 4.99 16.93 19.51
C ARG A 354 5.44 18.33 19.14
N MET A 355 5.75 18.59 17.86
CA MET A 355 6.12 19.92 17.38
C MET A 355 5.01 20.94 17.65
N ILE A 356 3.76 20.58 17.35
CA ILE A 356 2.60 21.47 17.55
C ILE A 356 2.35 21.73 19.03
N ASP A 357 2.45 20.71 19.88
CA ASP A 357 2.33 20.86 21.33
C ASP A 357 3.41 21.82 21.88
N MET A 358 4.65 21.76 21.36
CA MET A 358 5.72 22.71 21.71
C MET A 358 5.41 24.14 21.26
N LEU A 359 5.00 24.31 20.00
CA LEU A 359 4.65 25.63 19.45
C LEU A 359 3.50 26.28 20.23
N ASN A 360 2.49 25.49 20.62
CA ASN A 360 1.37 25.95 21.43
C ASN A 360 1.78 26.38 22.85
N ARG A 361 2.92 25.89 23.36
CA ARG A 361 3.52 26.35 24.61
C ARG A 361 4.50 27.52 24.43
N GLY A 362 4.65 28.04 23.20
CA GLY A 362 5.60 29.11 22.88
C GLY A 362 7.06 28.64 22.87
N GLU A 363 7.31 27.34 22.80
CA GLU A 363 8.66 26.78 22.77
C GLU A 363 9.26 26.85 21.36
N LYS A 364 10.59 26.99 21.28
CA LYS A 364 11.32 26.89 20.01
C LYS A 364 11.46 25.42 19.60
N LEU A 365 11.25 25.13 18.32
CA LEU A 365 11.50 23.80 17.78
C LEU A 365 13.01 23.47 17.78
N PRO A 366 13.38 22.20 17.99
CA PRO A 366 14.78 21.76 18.00
C PRO A 366 15.43 21.76 16.60
N VAL A 367 14.63 21.93 15.55
CA VAL A 367 15.06 21.94 14.14
C VAL A 367 14.44 23.15 13.44
N ASP A 368 15.20 23.83 12.59
CA ASP A 368 14.72 24.93 11.76
C ASP A 368 14.12 24.39 10.45
N PHE A 369 12.88 24.79 10.17
CA PHE A 369 12.12 24.38 8.98
C PHE A 369 12.07 25.47 7.91
N THR A 370 12.65 26.65 8.15
CA THR A 370 12.60 27.80 7.24
C THR A 370 13.17 27.43 5.87
N GLY A 371 12.34 27.49 4.83
CA GLY A 371 12.74 27.14 3.46
C GLY A 371 12.94 25.64 3.21
N ARG A 372 12.69 24.79 4.21
CA ARG A 372 12.96 23.34 4.13
C ARG A 372 11.76 22.56 3.58
N PHE A 373 12.03 21.30 3.25
CA PHE A 373 11.01 20.31 2.90
C PHE A 373 10.95 19.23 3.98
N ILE A 374 9.76 18.70 4.24
CA ILE A 374 9.53 17.59 5.16
C ILE A 374 8.90 16.38 4.44
N TYR A 375 9.44 15.19 4.67
CA TYR A 375 8.99 13.92 4.12
C TYR A 375 8.28 13.08 5.18
N TYR A 376 7.04 12.72 4.89
CA TYR A 376 6.21 11.87 5.74
C TYR A 376 6.58 10.40 5.52
N VAL A 377 7.55 9.92 6.30
CA VAL A 377 8.10 8.57 6.16
C VAL A 377 8.30 7.91 7.53
N GLY A 378 8.15 6.59 7.55
CA GLY A 378 8.61 5.72 8.65
C GLY A 378 9.34 4.55 7.99
N PRO A 379 10.67 4.65 7.80
CA PRO A 379 11.42 3.69 7.02
C PRO A 379 11.49 2.32 7.72
N VAL A 380 11.81 1.29 6.94
CA VAL A 380 12.25 0.00 7.48
C VAL A 380 13.66 0.17 8.06
N ASP A 381 13.97 -0.61 9.09
CA ASP A 381 15.32 -0.68 9.65
C ASP A 381 16.34 -0.98 8.53
N ALA A 382 17.40 -0.18 8.50
CA ALA A 382 18.52 -0.40 7.61
C ALA A 382 19.22 -1.70 7.99
N VAL A 383 19.62 -2.47 6.98
CA VAL A 383 20.46 -3.66 7.14
C VAL A 383 21.72 -3.49 6.30
N ARG A 384 22.79 -4.23 6.65
CA ARG A 384 24.05 -4.24 5.89
C ARG A 384 24.64 -2.82 5.80
N ASP A 385 24.85 -2.32 4.59
CA ASP A 385 25.42 -1.00 4.27
C ASP A 385 24.36 0.03 3.83
N GLU A 386 23.06 -0.26 4.04
CA GLU A 386 21.98 0.66 3.70
C GLU A 386 22.08 1.97 4.51
N ALA A 387 22.02 3.11 3.83
CA ALA A 387 21.85 4.40 4.51
C ALA A 387 20.51 4.45 5.27
N VAL A 388 19.45 3.91 4.66
CA VAL A 388 18.11 3.71 5.20
C VAL A 388 17.51 2.49 4.50
N GLY A 389 16.72 1.67 5.20
CA GLY A 389 15.92 0.62 4.57
C GLY A 389 14.81 1.17 3.66
N PRO A 390 13.94 0.34 3.06
CA PRO A 390 12.83 0.82 2.25
C PRO A 390 12.04 1.96 2.93
N ALA A 391 11.91 3.08 2.21
CA ALA A 391 11.56 4.38 2.77
C ALA A 391 10.43 5.06 1.98
N GLY A 392 9.36 4.30 1.69
CA GLY A 392 8.21 4.81 0.95
C GLY A 392 7.33 5.78 1.77
N PRO A 393 6.49 6.57 1.08
CA PRO A 393 5.72 7.64 1.69
C PRO A 393 4.57 7.14 2.55
N THR A 394 4.17 7.98 3.48
CA THR A 394 3.00 7.80 4.34
C THR A 394 1.85 8.73 3.90
N THR A 395 0.60 8.33 4.18
CA THR A 395 -0.62 9.08 3.79
C THR A 395 -0.61 10.50 4.37
N ALA A 396 -0.60 11.50 3.50
CA ALA A 396 -0.43 12.90 3.87
C ALA A 396 -1.65 13.51 4.58
N THR A 397 -2.87 13.05 4.27
CA THR A 397 -4.10 13.57 4.92
C THR A 397 -4.09 13.47 6.45
N ARG A 398 -3.31 12.55 7.03
CA ARG A 398 -3.19 12.44 8.50
C ARG A 398 -2.48 13.63 9.14
N MET A 399 -1.68 14.37 8.36
CA MET A 399 -0.97 15.57 8.80
C MET A 399 -1.73 16.87 8.49
N ASP A 400 -2.89 16.81 7.82
CA ASP A 400 -3.65 18.00 7.41
C ASP A 400 -3.99 18.92 8.58
N LYS A 401 -4.39 18.35 9.72
CA LYS A 401 -4.73 19.11 10.94
C LYS A 401 -3.57 19.92 11.53
N PHE A 402 -2.33 19.62 11.15
CA PHE A 402 -1.13 20.32 11.61
C PHE A 402 -0.58 21.31 10.56
N THR A 403 -1.04 21.21 9.32
CA THR A 403 -0.36 21.79 8.16
C THR A 403 -0.36 23.31 8.18
N ARG A 404 -1.51 23.95 8.49
CA ARG A 404 -1.60 25.40 8.54
C ARG A 404 -0.61 26.02 9.53
N GLN A 405 -0.64 25.57 10.78
CA GLN A 405 0.27 26.07 11.82
C GLN A 405 1.74 25.79 11.48
N MET A 406 2.06 24.60 10.95
CA MET A 406 3.43 24.30 10.50
C MET A 406 3.89 25.29 9.43
N LEU A 407 3.10 25.56 8.40
CA LEU A 407 3.47 26.49 7.33
C LEU A 407 3.64 27.93 7.86
N GLU A 408 2.64 28.42 8.60
CA GLU A 408 2.59 29.81 9.09
C GLU A 408 3.65 30.11 10.15
N THR A 409 3.97 29.15 11.02
CA THR A 409 4.87 29.39 12.17
C THR A 409 6.32 29.02 11.89
N THR A 410 6.59 28.11 10.94
CA THR A 410 7.94 27.54 10.76
C THR A 410 8.61 27.94 9.44
N GLY A 411 7.89 28.53 8.50
CA GLY A 411 8.43 28.90 7.19
C GLY A 411 8.75 27.71 6.28
N LEU A 412 8.21 26.53 6.59
CA LEU A 412 8.30 25.32 5.76
C LEU A 412 7.87 25.60 4.32
N LEU A 413 8.68 25.17 3.35
CA LEU A 413 8.46 25.47 1.94
C LEU A 413 7.65 24.39 1.21
N GLY A 414 7.79 23.14 1.62
CA GLY A 414 7.02 22.06 1.03
C GLY A 414 7.01 20.77 1.82
N MET A 415 6.13 19.87 1.39
CA MET A 415 5.89 18.58 2.04
C MET A 415 5.93 17.47 1.00
N VAL A 416 6.44 16.30 1.39
CA VAL A 416 6.46 15.08 0.58
C VAL A 416 5.66 13.99 1.29
N GLY A 417 4.75 13.33 0.60
CA GLY A 417 3.94 12.24 1.16
C GLY A 417 3.34 11.34 0.09
N LYS A 418 2.20 10.72 0.38
CA LYS A 418 1.35 10.06 -0.63
C LYS A 418 -0.12 10.40 -0.43
N ALA A 419 -0.90 10.15 -1.48
CA ALA A 419 -2.33 10.44 -1.58
C ALA A 419 -2.68 11.93 -1.59
N GLU A 420 -3.97 12.21 -1.72
CA GLU A 420 -4.54 13.55 -1.75
C GLU A 420 -4.30 14.34 -0.44
N ARG A 421 -4.54 15.66 -0.49
CA ARG A 421 -4.65 16.54 0.68
C ARG A 421 -6.10 16.95 0.84
N GLY A 422 -6.56 17.13 2.08
CA GLY A 422 -7.89 17.66 2.36
C GLY A 422 -8.01 19.16 2.05
N PRO A 423 -9.24 19.70 1.93
CA PRO A 423 -9.48 21.10 1.54
C PRO A 423 -8.75 22.12 2.43
N ALA A 424 -8.75 21.92 3.75
CA ALA A 424 -8.09 22.83 4.69
C ALA A 424 -6.56 22.87 4.51
N ALA A 425 -5.94 21.73 4.15
CA ALA A 425 -4.52 21.68 3.87
C ALA A 425 -4.18 22.30 2.51
N ILE A 426 -5.03 22.09 1.49
CA ILE A 426 -4.88 22.75 0.18
C ILE A 426 -4.95 24.27 0.33
N GLU A 427 -5.91 24.76 1.11
CA GLU A 427 -6.03 26.19 1.41
C GLU A 427 -4.78 26.73 2.11
N ALA A 428 -4.29 26.02 3.14
CA ALA A 428 -3.08 26.41 3.84
C ALA A 428 -1.84 26.42 2.92
N ILE A 429 -1.73 25.46 1.99
CA ILE A 429 -0.67 25.40 0.97
C ILE A 429 -0.72 26.64 0.08
N ARG A 430 -1.91 27.00 -0.42
CA ARG A 430 -2.13 28.19 -1.25
C ARG A 430 -1.76 29.47 -0.51
N ASP A 431 -2.32 29.67 0.69
CA ASP A 431 -2.16 30.91 1.45
C ASP A 431 -0.69 31.18 1.84
N ASN A 432 0.09 30.12 2.01
CA ASN A 432 1.50 30.18 2.34
C ASN A 432 2.42 30.00 1.12
N GLU A 433 1.88 29.94 -0.10
CA GLU A 433 2.62 29.71 -1.35
C GLU A 433 3.63 28.55 -1.25
N ALA A 434 3.20 27.47 -0.58
CA ALA A 434 3.97 26.25 -0.37
C ALA A 434 3.59 25.20 -1.42
N VAL A 435 4.18 24.01 -1.36
CA VAL A 435 3.79 22.89 -2.24
C VAL A 435 3.66 21.58 -1.49
N TYR A 436 2.85 20.69 -2.05
CA TYR A 436 2.83 19.30 -1.67
C TYR A 436 3.21 18.41 -2.85
N LEU A 437 4.22 17.59 -2.62
CA LEU A 437 4.76 16.62 -3.57
C LEU A 437 4.37 15.22 -3.09
N MET A 438 4.14 14.32 -4.04
CA MET A 438 3.91 12.92 -3.74
C MET A 438 5.06 12.06 -4.24
N ALA A 439 5.55 11.18 -3.38
CA ALA A 439 6.33 10.02 -3.82
C ALA A 439 5.35 8.88 -4.16
N VAL A 440 5.76 7.98 -5.05
CA VAL A 440 4.90 6.85 -5.46
C VAL A 440 4.76 5.84 -4.31
N GLY A 441 3.53 5.61 -3.87
CA GLY A 441 3.23 4.58 -2.90
C GLY A 441 3.38 3.18 -3.51
N GLY A 442 4.16 2.32 -2.86
CA GLY A 442 4.52 0.99 -3.39
C GLY A 442 5.90 0.92 -4.06
N ALA A 443 6.64 2.04 -4.10
CA ALA A 443 8.00 2.13 -4.63
C ALA A 443 9.07 2.36 -3.55
N ALA A 444 8.93 1.73 -2.38
CA ALA A 444 9.68 2.10 -1.18
C ALA A 444 11.20 1.87 -1.25
N TYR A 445 11.63 0.79 -1.91
CA TYR A 445 13.04 0.45 -2.07
C TYR A 445 13.72 1.28 -3.15
N LEU A 446 13.01 1.57 -4.25
CA LEU A 446 13.45 2.53 -5.26
C LEU A 446 13.70 3.90 -4.63
N VAL A 447 12.75 4.40 -3.84
CA VAL A 447 12.89 5.69 -3.14
C VAL A 447 14.06 5.67 -2.15
N SER A 448 14.28 4.56 -1.42
CA SER A 448 15.39 4.51 -0.47
C SER A 448 16.75 4.56 -1.15
N LYS A 449 16.90 4.10 -2.40
CA LYS A 449 18.16 4.26 -3.15
C LYS A 449 18.51 5.70 -3.49
N ALA A 450 17.55 6.62 -3.48
CA ALA A 450 17.82 8.05 -3.60
C ALA A 450 18.44 8.63 -2.32
N ILE A 451 18.24 8.00 -1.16
CA ILE A 451 18.76 8.45 0.14
C ILE A 451 20.22 7.96 0.29
N LYS A 452 21.15 8.91 0.46
CA LYS A 452 22.59 8.66 0.56
C LYS A 452 23.11 8.67 1.98
N SER A 453 22.46 9.40 2.88
CA SER A 453 22.73 9.36 4.32
C SER A 453 21.50 9.79 5.12
N SER A 454 21.45 9.39 6.39
CA SER A 454 20.40 9.74 7.34
C SER A 454 21.02 10.08 8.69
N ARG A 455 20.56 11.16 9.32
CA ARG A 455 20.99 11.59 10.66
C ARG A 455 19.80 12.01 11.49
N VAL A 456 19.71 11.54 12.73
CA VAL A 456 18.70 12.02 13.70
C VAL A 456 19.02 13.46 14.08
N LEU A 457 18.02 14.35 14.01
CA LEU A 457 18.12 15.73 14.47
C LEU A 457 17.32 15.99 15.74
N ALA A 458 16.15 15.34 15.91
CA ALA A 458 15.32 15.52 17.09
C ALA A 458 14.38 14.33 17.34
N PHE A 459 13.94 14.21 18.58
CA PHE A 459 12.95 13.23 19.04
C PHE A 459 13.35 11.77 18.80
N GLU A 460 14.62 11.44 19.07
CA GLU A 460 15.17 10.08 18.91
C GLU A 460 14.33 9.01 19.62
N ASP A 461 13.69 9.35 20.74
CA ASP A 461 12.78 8.49 21.50
C ASP A 461 11.55 8.03 20.70
N LEU A 462 11.21 8.71 19.60
CA LEU A 462 10.12 8.33 18.71
C LEU A 462 10.53 7.26 17.67
N GLY A 463 11.79 6.82 17.66
CA GLY A 463 12.29 5.80 16.73
C GLY A 463 12.03 6.18 15.28
N MET A 464 11.34 5.32 14.52
CA MET A 464 11.01 5.56 13.11
C MET A 464 10.17 6.82 12.84
N GLU A 465 9.58 7.46 13.86
CA GLU A 465 8.85 8.72 13.71
C GLU A 465 9.67 9.96 14.09
N ALA A 466 10.93 9.80 14.49
CA ALA A 466 11.83 10.91 14.82
C ALA A 466 12.05 11.85 13.62
N ILE A 467 12.62 13.03 13.90
CA ILE A 467 13.03 13.95 12.84
C ILE A 467 14.44 13.56 12.42
N TYR A 468 14.55 13.03 11.22
CA TYR A 468 15.81 12.77 10.54
C TYR A 468 16.06 13.85 9.49
N GLU A 469 17.32 14.03 9.13
CA GLU A 469 17.74 14.74 7.93
C GLU A 469 18.34 13.73 6.97
N PHE A 470 17.68 13.58 5.82
CA PHE A 470 18.14 12.77 4.72
C PHE A 470 18.94 13.62 3.75
N ASP A 471 20.05 13.07 3.25
CA ASP A 471 20.71 13.56 2.05
C ASP A 471 20.18 12.76 0.85
N VAL A 472 19.39 13.39 -0.01
CA VAL A 472 18.76 12.72 -1.16
C VAL A 472 19.43 13.15 -2.46
N ARG A 473 19.46 12.23 -3.43
CA ARG A 473 19.93 12.49 -4.78
C ARG A 473 18.97 11.89 -5.80
N ASP A 474 18.47 12.75 -6.67
CA ASP A 474 17.52 12.41 -7.73
C ASP A 474 16.30 11.62 -7.22
N MET A 475 15.76 11.99 -6.05
CA MET A 475 14.56 11.38 -5.48
C MET A 475 13.33 11.77 -6.33
N PRO A 476 12.63 10.81 -6.95
CA PRO A 476 11.49 11.12 -7.80
C PRO A 476 10.25 11.45 -6.97
N VAL A 477 9.61 12.57 -7.33
CA VAL A 477 8.32 12.99 -6.78
C VAL A 477 7.47 13.65 -7.85
N THR A 478 6.15 13.66 -7.67
CA THR A 478 5.20 14.37 -8.53
C THR A 478 4.59 15.54 -7.77
N VAL A 479 4.42 16.70 -8.41
CA VAL A 479 3.70 17.83 -7.81
C VAL A 479 2.23 17.46 -7.66
N ALA A 480 1.77 17.30 -6.42
CA ALA A 480 0.42 16.87 -6.11
C ALA A 480 -0.52 18.05 -5.82
N VAL A 481 -0.03 19.07 -5.11
CA VAL A 481 -0.70 20.37 -4.95
C VAL A 481 0.32 21.48 -5.19
N ASP A 482 0.01 22.38 -6.11
CA ASP A 482 0.88 23.52 -6.42
C ASP A 482 0.67 24.71 -5.47
N ALA A 483 1.48 25.75 -5.62
CA ALA A 483 1.42 26.96 -4.79
C ALA A 483 0.13 27.78 -4.95
N THR A 484 -0.69 27.48 -5.97
CA THR A 484 -2.00 28.12 -6.17
C THR A 484 -3.14 27.32 -5.53
N GLY A 485 -2.84 26.14 -4.97
CA GLY A 485 -3.82 25.22 -4.41
C GLY A 485 -4.48 24.31 -5.45
N SER A 486 -3.96 24.24 -6.67
CA SER A 486 -4.45 23.29 -7.68
C SER A 486 -3.94 21.88 -7.37
N SER A 487 -4.85 20.90 -7.35
CA SER A 487 -4.56 19.52 -6.95
C SER A 487 -4.69 18.54 -8.12
N VAL A 488 -3.64 17.73 -8.36
CA VAL A 488 -3.67 16.67 -9.38
C VAL A 488 -4.70 15.59 -9.07
N HIS A 489 -4.98 15.34 -7.78
CA HIS A 489 -5.96 14.34 -7.34
C HIS A 489 -7.42 14.79 -7.57
N THR A 490 -7.62 16.06 -7.95
CA THR A 490 -8.92 16.59 -8.37
C THR A 490 -8.97 16.76 -9.88
N THR A 491 -7.94 17.39 -10.46
CA THR A 491 -7.88 17.73 -11.88
C THR A 491 -7.64 16.50 -12.75
N GLY A 492 -6.73 15.61 -12.37
CA GLY A 492 -6.39 14.39 -13.09
C GLY A 492 -7.59 13.46 -13.29
N PRO A 493 -8.25 12.98 -12.21
CA PRO A 493 -9.43 12.13 -12.35
C PRO A 493 -10.57 12.75 -13.16
N ALA A 494 -10.80 14.06 -13.01
CA ALA A 494 -11.84 14.77 -13.78
C ALA A 494 -11.51 14.80 -15.28
N GLU A 495 -10.27 15.11 -15.64
CA GLU A 495 -9.79 15.10 -17.02
C GLU A 495 -9.91 13.70 -17.63
N TRP A 496 -9.41 12.69 -16.94
CA TRP A 496 -9.36 11.32 -17.46
C TRP A 496 -10.74 10.69 -17.57
N LYS A 497 -11.64 10.97 -16.62
CA LYS A 497 -13.05 10.57 -16.74
C LYS A 497 -13.70 11.15 -18.01
N ALA A 498 -13.44 12.43 -18.31
CA ALA A 498 -13.95 13.07 -19.52
C ALA A 498 -13.34 12.47 -20.80
N ARG A 499 -12.01 12.24 -20.83
CA ARG A 499 -11.31 11.59 -21.96
C ARG A 499 -11.82 10.17 -22.22
N ILE A 500 -12.04 9.40 -21.15
CA ILE A 500 -12.56 8.04 -21.22
C ILE A 500 -13.99 8.04 -21.79
N ALA A 501 -14.85 8.95 -21.33
CA ALA A 501 -16.23 9.06 -21.80
C ALA A 501 -16.35 9.62 -23.23
N GLY A 502 -15.41 10.46 -23.66
CA GLY A 502 -15.37 11.07 -25.00
C GLY A 502 -14.58 10.24 -26.01
N ASP A 503 -13.32 10.64 -26.26
CA ASP A 503 -12.45 10.14 -27.33
C ASP A 503 -12.13 8.63 -27.24
N LEU A 504 -12.28 8.03 -26.06
CA LEU A 504 -12.10 6.60 -25.82
C LEU A 504 -13.43 5.84 -25.65
N GLY A 505 -14.58 6.48 -25.89
CA GLY A 505 -15.93 5.93 -25.71
C GLY A 505 -16.30 4.71 -26.56
N GLY A 506 -15.36 4.17 -27.33
CA GLY A 506 -15.44 2.88 -28.03
C GLY A 506 -14.16 2.03 -27.93
N VAL A 507 -13.12 2.51 -27.24
CA VAL A 507 -11.92 1.73 -26.94
C VAL A 507 -12.23 0.88 -25.72
N ARG A 508 -12.33 -0.44 -25.91
CA ARG A 508 -12.40 -1.38 -24.78
C ARG A 508 -11.10 -1.24 -23.99
N ILE A 509 -11.16 -0.48 -22.89
CA ILE A 509 -10.03 -0.26 -21.98
C ILE A 509 -9.65 -1.64 -21.44
N LEU A 510 -8.48 -2.13 -21.85
CA LEU A 510 -7.93 -3.43 -21.45
C LEU A 510 -8.73 -4.59 -22.07
N GLN A 511 -8.54 -4.80 -23.39
CA GLN A 511 -8.79 -6.07 -24.08
C GLN A 511 -7.49 -6.78 -24.34
#